data_AF-T1AVF9-F1
#
_entry.id   AF-T1AVF9-F1
#
_cell.length_a   1.000
_cell.length_b   1.000
_cell.length_c   1.000
_cell.angle_alpha   90.00
_cell.angle_beta   90.00
_cell.angle_gamma   90.00
#
_symmetry.space_group_name_H-M   'P 1'
#
loop_
_entity.id
_entity.type
_entity.pdbx_description
1 polymer ?
#
loop_
_entity_poly.entity_id
_entity_poly.type
_entity_poly.pdbx_seq_one_letter_code
_entity_poly.pdbx_strand_id
1 'polypeptide(L)'
;GRRVCDELIAAGRVTVDAAVAAPGQRVDPSHQRIAVDGVPVPAAPGLVHYLVNKPPGVLTTAFDPHGRPTVLDLVPEEPRVFPVGRLDQESEGLLILTNDGDLAQLLTHPSHGVPKEYLAEVEGTPSPGALRHLREGVQLDDGLTAPAVVGAASAGVLRIVIHEGRNRQVRRMCEAV
;
A
#
# COMPACT_ATOMS: atom_id res chain seq x y z
N GLY A 1 11.53 9.12 8.53
CA GLY A 1 10.47 8.10 8.76
C GLY A 1 10.05 8.15 10.22
N ARG A 2 8.85 7.65 10.57
CA ARG A 2 8.25 7.79 11.93
C ARG A 2 9.23 7.57 13.08
N ARG A 3 10.03 6.51 12.99
CA ARG A 3 11.05 6.14 14.00
C ARG A 3 12.13 7.21 14.24
N VAL A 4 12.61 7.85 13.17
CA VAL A 4 13.60 8.94 13.27
C VAL A 4 12.96 10.16 13.95
N CYS A 5 11.69 10.45 13.65
CA CYS A 5 10.98 11.53 14.33
C CYS A 5 10.80 11.24 15.82
N ASP A 6 10.44 10.01 16.19
CA ASP A 6 10.28 9.60 17.59
C ASP A 6 11.60 9.74 18.38
N GLU A 7 12.73 9.38 17.77
CA GLU A 7 14.07 9.57 18.35
C GLU A 7 14.43 11.05 18.55
N LEU A 8 14.10 11.92 17.59
CA LEU A 8 14.31 13.36 17.71
C LEU A 8 13.46 13.99 18.82
N ILE A 9 12.20 13.56 18.95
CA ILE A 9 11.30 14.01 20.02
C ILE A 9 11.83 13.53 21.38
N ALA A 10 12.22 12.26 21.50
CA ALA A 10 12.79 11.71 22.73
C ALA A 10 14.09 12.41 23.15
N ALA A 11 14.88 12.90 22.19
CA ALA A 11 16.08 13.69 22.44
C ALA A 11 15.81 15.17 22.77
N GLY A 12 14.55 15.60 22.82
CA GLY A 12 14.18 17.00 23.10
C GLY A 12 14.54 17.98 21.98
N ARG A 13 14.81 17.48 20.76
CA ARG A 13 15.26 18.27 19.62
C ARG A 13 14.12 18.89 18.82
N VAL A 14 12.88 18.48 19.09
CA VAL A 14 11.69 19.00 18.42
C VAL A 14 10.97 19.98 19.34
N THR A 15 10.63 21.16 18.82
CA THR A 15 9.80 22.15 19.52
C THR A 15 8.50 22.43 18.79
N VAL A 16 7.46 22.73 19.55
CA VAL A 16 6.14 23.20 19.09
C VAL A 16 5.88 24.51 19.81
N ASP A 17 5.74 25.59 19.05
CA ASP A 17 5.58 26.95 19.59
C ASP A 17 6.65 27.31 20.64
N ALA A 18 7.89 26.92 20.33
CA ALA A 18 9.10 27.08 21.17
C ALA A 18 9.15 26.23 22.46
N ALA A 19 8.17 25.37 22.75
CA ALA A 19 8.22 24.40 23.83
C ALA A 19 8.71 23.03 23.33
N VAL A 20 9.50 22.30 24.11
CA VAL A 20 9.96 20.94 23.76
C VAL A 20 8.77 20.00 23.62
N ALA A 21 8.70 19.28 22.49
CA ALA A 21 7.61 18.37 22.19
C ALA A 21 7.67 17.09 23.05
N ALA A 22 6.51 16.58 23.44
CA ALA A 22 6.40 15.30 24.14
C ALA A 22 6.08 14.13 23.17
N PRO A 23 6.56 12.90 23.44
CA PRO A 23 6.16 11.73 22.67
C PRO A 23 4.63 11.55 22.63
N GLY A 24 4.07 11.38 21.43
CA GLY A 24 2.62 11.23 21.24
C GLY A 24 1.81 12.52 21.33
N GLN A 25 2.46 13.69 21.50
CA GLN A 25 1.78 14.98 21.44
C GLN A 25 1.11 15.18 20.07
N ARG A 26 -0.18 15.52 20.09
CA ARG A 26 -0.89 15.95 18.89
C ARG A 26 -0.54 17.40 18.59
N VAL A 27 -0.25 17.68 17.33
CA VAL A 27 0.10 19.01 16.84
C VAL A 27 -0.74 19.33 15.62
N ASP A 28 -1.11 20.59 15.47
CA ASP A 28 -1.73 21.11 14.26
C ASP A 28 -0.70 21.96 13.48
N PRO A 29 -0.08 21.41 12.42
CA PRO A 29 0.94 22.13 11.67
C PRO A 29 0.40 23.34 10.90
N SER A 30 -0.93 23.51 10.79
CA SER A 30 -1.54 24.69 10.18
C SER A 30 -1.61 25.90 11.14
N HIS A 31 -1.59 25.63 12.45
CA HIS A 31 -1.72 26.65 13.49
C HIS A 31 -0.51 26.75 14.43
N GLN A 32 0.37 25.74 14.43
CA GLN A 32 1.50 25.63 15.36
C GLN A 32 2.83 25.61 14.61
N ARG A 33 3.84 26.27 15.19
CA ARG A 33 5.18 26.31 14.63
C ARG A 33 6.00 25.14 15.13
N ILE A 34 6.30 24.20 14.23
CA ILE A 34 7.17 23.07 14.52
C ILE A 34 8.59 23.43 14.11
N ALA A 35 9.58 23.14 14.95
CA ALA A 35 10.99 23.27 14.62
C ALA A 35 11.79 22.06 15.10
N VAL A 36 12.86 21.73 14.37
CA VAL A 36 13.85 20.73 14.78
C VAL A 36 15.19 21.44 14.94
N ASP A 37 15.79 21.36 16.12
CA ASP A 37 17.00 22.08 16.51
C ASP A 37 16.92 23.60 16.22
N GLY A 38 15.73 24.18 16.43
CA GLY A 38 15.46 25.60 16.17
C GLY A 38 15.22 25.97 14.70
N VAL A 39 15.35 25.02 13.76
CA VAL A 39 15.03 25.23 12.34
C VAL A 39 13.54 24.94 12.10
N PRO A 40 12.74 25.92 11.64
CA PRO A 40 11.33 25.71 11.35
C PRO A 40 11.12 24.64 10.28
N VAL A 41 10.18 23.72 10.54
CA VAL A 41 9.70 22.77 9.55
C VAL A 41 8.64 23.47 8.69
N PRO A 42 8.76 23.46 7.35
CA PRO A 42 7.74 24.04 6.48
C PRO A 42 6.37 23.40 6.71
N ALA A 43 5.29 24.17 6.52
CA ALA A 43 3.95 23.61 6.48
C ALA A 43 3.90 22.46 5.45
N ALA A 44 3.20 21.38 5.81
CA ALA A 44 3.10 20.23 4.93
C ALA A 44 2.54 20.67 3.56
N PRO A 45 3.09 20.17 2.44
CA PRO A 45 2.49 20.41 1.14
C PRO A 45 1.03 19.94 1.16
N GLY A 46 0.19 20.53 0.30
CA GLY A 46 -1.19 20.07 0.14
C GLY A 46 -1.27 18.56 -0.14
N LEU A 47 -2.42 17.95 0.15
CA LEU A 47 -2.62 16.54 -0.12
C LEU A 47 -2.55 16.25 -1.62
N VAL A 48 -1.78 15.23 -2.00
CA VAL A 48 -1.61 14.80 -3.39
C VAL A 48 -1.91 13.32 -3.50
N HIS A 49 -2.66 12.96 -4.55
CA HIS A 49 -3.10 11.61 -4.83
C HIS A 49 -2.83 11.29 -6.29
N TYR A 50 -2.03 10.26 -6.53
CA TYR A 50 -1.78 9.71 -7.87
C TYR A 50 -2.47 8.35 -8.01
N LEU A 51 -3.15 8.17 -9.14
CA LEU A 51 -3.58 6.86 -9.61
C LEU A 51 -2.61 6.43 -10.71
N VAL A 52 -1.79 5.44 -10.41
CA VAL A 52 -0.77 4.94 -11.33
C VAL A 52 -1.21 3.60 -11.87
N ASN A 53 -1.14 3.46 -13.20
CA ASN A 53 -1.13 2.14 -13.81
C ASN A 53 0.31 1.62 -13.79
N LYS A 54 0.66 0.84 -12.76
CA LYS A 54 2.00 0.31 -12.56
C LYS A 54 2.31 -0.70 -13.68
N PRO A 55 3.40 -0.53 -14.46
CA PRO A 55 3.83 -1.52 -15.43
C PRO A 55 4.56 -2.70 -14.75
N PRO A 56 4.75 -3.82 -15.46
CA PRO A 56 5.52 -4.95 -14.94
C PRO A 56 7.01 -4.56 -14.82
N GLY A 57 7.76 -5.26 -13.96
CA GLY A 57 9.19 -5.00 -13.75
C GLY A 57 9.50 -3.82 -12.80
N VAL A 58 8.51 -2.99 -12.45
CA VAL A 58 8.67 -1.88 -11.49
C VAL A 58 8.44 -2.37 -10.05
N LEU A 59 9.26 -1.90 -9.11
CA LEU A 59 9.12 -2.26 -7.69
C LEU A 59 8.18 -1.33 -6.93
N THR A 60 7.29 -1.92 -6.12
CA THR A 60 6.50 -1.15 -5.14
C THR A 60 7.31 -0.93 -3.85
N THR A 61 8.24 0.03 -3.87
CA THR A 61 9.07 0.41 -2.73
C THR A 61 9.40 1.91 -2.78
N ALA A 62 9.67 2.50 -1.62
CA ALA A 62 10.15 3.88 -1.54
C ALA A 62 11.66 4.02 -1.79
N PHE A 63 12.40 2.91 -1.75
CA PHE A 63 13.84 2.88 -2.01
C PHE A 63 14.25 1.48 -2.46
N ASP A 64 15.11 1.39 -3.47
CA ASP A 64 15.76 0.16 -3.90
C ASP A 64 17.29 0.31 -3.89
N PRO A 65 18.03 -0.48 -3.08
CA PRO A 65 19.49 -0.38 -3.00
C PRO A 65 20.22 -0.83 -4.27
N HIS A 66 19.52 -1.55 -5.16
CA HIS A 66 20.09 -2.07 -6.41
C HIS A 66 19.77 -1.18 -7.63
N GLY A 67 19.12 -0.03 -7.42
CA GLY A 67 18.83 0.94 -8.48
C GLY A 67 17.80 0.48 -9.51
N ARG A 68 16.95 -0.50 -9.16
CA ARG A 68 15.84 -0.92 -10.03
C ARG A 68 14.74 0.14 -10.04
N PRO A 69 14.00 0.27 -11.16
CA PRO A 69 12.87 1.20 -11.25
C PRO A 69 11.83 0.94 -10.16
N THR A 70 11.34 2.02 -9.56
CA THR A 70 10.34 2.03 -8.50
C THR A 70 9.09 2.79 -8.94
N VAL A 71 8.00 2.57 -8.21
CA VAL A 71 6.74 3.29 -8.45
C VAL A 71 6.85 4.80 -8.22
N LEU A 72 7.87 5.27 -7.50
CA LEU A 72 8.12 6.69 -7.30
C LEU A 72 8.70 7.35 -8.57
N ASP A 73 9.38 6.59 -9.43
CA ASP A 73 9.92 7.09 -10.70
C ASP A 73 8.82 7.39 -11.73
N LEU A 74 7.57 6.99 -11.44
CA LEU A 74 6.39 7.16 -12.31
C LEU A 74 5.61 8.45 -12.03
N VAL A 75 5.99 9.22 -11.00
CA VAL A 75 5.31 10.43 -10.55
C VAL A 75 6.31 11.56 -10.30
N PRO A 76 5.88 12.83 -10.21
CA PRO A 76 6.77 13.93 -9.82
C PRO A 76 7.44 13.68 -8.46
N GLU A 77 8.70 14.13 -8.33
CA GLU A 77 9.51 13.95 -7.11
C GLU A 77 8.93 14.70 -5.90
N GLU A 78 8.32 15.87 -6.14
CA GLU A 78 7.69 16.70 -5.11
C GLU A 78 6.20 16.96 -5.42
N PRO A 79 5.31 16.93 -4.41
CA PRO A 79 5.61 16.60 -3.02
C PRO A 79 5.89 15.10 -2.84
N ARG A 80 6.77 14.76 -1.91
CA ARG A 80 7.08 13.36 -1.59
C ARG A 80 5.82 12.56 -1.24
N VAL A 81 5.59 11.47 -1.97
CA VAL A 81 4.50 10.50 -1.77
C VAL A 81 5.03 9.12 -1.38
N PHE A 82 4.12 8.22 -1.00
CA PHE A 82 4.39 6.81 -0.74
C PHE A 82 3.27 5.93 -1.33
N PRO A 83 3.57 4.67 -1.71
CA PRO A 83 2.57 3.76 -2.25
C PRO A 83 1.59 3.29 -1.17
N VAL A 84 0.32 3.17 -1.55
CA VAL A 84 -0.74 2.59 -0.72
C VAL A 84 -0.89 1.12 -1.07
N GLY A 85 -0.38 0.26 -0.18
CA GLY A 85 -0.33 -1.18 -0.43
C GLY A 85 0.81 -1.55 -1.36
N ARG A 86 0.74 -2.76 -1.93
CA ARG A 86 1.81 -3.33 -2.76
C ARG A 86 1.22 -4.12 -3.91
N LEU A 87 1.75 -3.89 -5.11
CA LEU A 87 1.68 -4.85 -6.22
C LEU A 87 3.04 -5.55 -6.32
N ASP A 88 3.03 -6.84 -6.67
CA ASP A 88 4.24 -7.58 -6.98
C ASP A 88 4.96 -6.95 -8.17
N GLN A 89 6.27 -7.21 -8.29
CA GLN A 89 7.08 -6.69 -9.40
C GLN A 89 6.47 -7.04 -10.77
N GLU A 90 6.03 -8.28 -10.92
CA GLU A 90 5.44 -8.83 -12.15
C GLU A 90 3.93 -8.53 -12.29
N SER A 91 3.32 -7.87 -11.30
CA SER A 91 1.91 -7.46 -11.38
C SER A 91 1.79 -6.07 -11.98
N GLU A 92 0.72 -5.88 -12.74
CA GLU A 92 0.35 -4.61 -13.38
C GLU A 92 -0.93 -4.05 -12.78
N GLY A 93 -1.21 -2.78 -13.06
CA GLY A 93 -2.50 -2.18 -12.79
C GLY A 93 -2.49 -1.09 -11.74
N LEU A 94 -3.65 -0.85 -11.14
CA LEU A 94 -3.90 0.30 -10.29
C LEU A 94 -3.07 0.25 -8.99
N LEU A 95 -2.27 1.28 -8.78
CA LEU A 95 -1.62 1.59 -7.51
C LEU A 95 -1.87 3.05 -7.14
N ILE A 96 -2.18 3.30 -5.88
CA ILE A 96 -2.34 4.64 -5.36
C ILE A 96 -1.01 5.08 -4.74
N LEU A 97 -0.58 6.31 -5.03
CA LEU A 97 0.49 6.97 -4.28
C LEU A 97 -0.03 8.27 -3.67
N THR A 98 0.27 8.51 -2.39
CA THR A 98 -0.20 9.70 -1.68
C THR A 98 0.78 10.14 -0.60
N ASN A 99 0.66 11.39 -0.15
CA ASN A 99 1.24 11.89 1.09
C ASN A 99 0.24 11.83 2.28
N ASP A 100 -1.01 11.40 2.03
CA ASP A 100 -2.07 11.20 3.03
C ASP A 100 -1.91 9.86 3.76
N GLY A 101 -1.39 9.93 4.99
CA GLY A 101 -1.20 8.75 5.83
C GLY A 101 -2.51 8.11 6.31
N ASP A 102 -3.56 8.90 6.48
CA ASP A 102 -4.85 8.42 6.98
C ASP A 102 -5.59 7.64 5.89
N LEU A 103 -5.60 8.16 4.66
CA LEU A 103 -6.12 7.43 3.50
C LEU A 103 -5.35 6.12 3.27
N ALA A 104 -4.02 6.15 3.37
CA ALA A 104 -3.22 4.96 3.18
C ALA A 104 -3.50 3.90 4.25
N GLN A 105 -3.64 4.30 5.51
CA GLN A 105 -4.04 3.41 6.60
C GLN A 105 -5.43 2.83 6.36
N LEU A 106 -6.40 3.65 5.97
CA LEU A 106 -7.77 3.22 5.69
C LEU A 106 -7.83 2.14 4.59
N LEU A 107 -7.03 2.31 3.53
CA LEU A 107 -7.05 1.42 2.36
C LEU A 107 -6.23 0.13 2.55
N THR A 108 -5.26 0.12 3.46
CA THR A 108 -4.32 -1.00 3.65
C THR A 108 -4.54 -1.81 4.91
N HIS A 109 -5.13 -1.22 5.96
CA HIS A 109 -5.30 -1.94 7.21
C HIS A 109 -6.32 -3.09 7.05
N PRO A 110 -5.98 -4.34 7.43
CA PRO A 110 -6.83 -5.49 7.19
C PRO A 110 -8.24 -5.38 7.81
N SER A 111 -8.39 -4.68 8.94
CA SER A 111 -9.69 -4.53 9.62
C SER A 111 -10.72 -3.72 8.81
N HIS A 112 -10.28 -2.93 7.83
CA HIS A 112 -11.19 -2.16 6.99
C HIS A 112 -11.76 -3.00 5.83
N GLY A 113 -11.15 -4.15 5.52
CA GLY A 113 -11.68 -5.08 4.53
C GLY A 113 -11.91 -4.45 3.15
N VAL A 114 -11.10 -3.46 2.76
CA VAL A 114 -11.31 -2.74 1.50
C VAL A 114 -11.09 -3.69 0.33
N PRO A 115 -12.13 -3.95 -0.50
CA PRO A 115 -12.06 -4.92 -1.58
C PRO A 115 -11.08 -4.48 -2.65
N LYS A 116 -10.36 -5.45 -3.21
CA LYS A 116 -9.36 -5.30 -4.27
C LYS A 116 -9.72 -6.28 -5.36
N GLU A 117 -9.89 -5.75 -6.56
CA GLU A 117 -10.26 -6.51 -7.72
C GLU A 117 -9.04 -6.74 -8.61
N TYR A 118 -8.89 -7.98 -9.06
CA TYR A 118 -7.80 -8.42 -9.92
C TYR A 118 -8.38 -9.10 -11.16
N LEU A 119 -7.71 -8.90 -12.28
CA LEU A 119 -7.80 -9.78 -13.44
C LEU A 119 -6.59 -10.71 -13.40
N ALA A 120 -6.84 -12.01 -13.25
CA ALA A 120 -5.82 -13.03 -13.19
C ALA A 120 -5.88 -13.88 -14.47
N GLU A 121 -4.82 -13.82 -15.26
CA GLU A 121 -4.63 -14.73 -16.38
C GLU A 121 -4.15 -16.09 -15.84
N VAL A 122 -4.80 -17.15 -16.29
CA VAL A 122 -4.54 -18.53 -15.87
C VAL A 122 -4.38 -19.44 -17.08
N GLU A 123 -3.62 -20.51 -16.91
CA GLU A 123 -3.48 -21.52 -17.95
C GLU A 123 -4.78 -22.32 -18.11
N GLY A 124 -5.33 -22.34 -19.33
CA GLY A 124 -6.56 -23.08 -19.64
C GLY A 124 -7.83 -22.46 -19.05
N THR A 125 -8.87 -23.28 -18.91
CA THR A 125 -10.18 -22.85 -18.37
C THR A 125 -10.43 -23.56 -17.04
N PRO A 126 -10.49 -22.82 -15.92
CA PRO A 126 -10.77 -23.41 -14.61
C PRO A 126 -12.09 -24.17 -14.58
N SER A 127 -12.08 -25.34 -13.94
CA SER A 127 -13.30 -26.14 -13.77
C SER A 127 -14.30 -25.44 -12.84
N PRO A 128 -15.61 -25.74 -12.93
CA PRO A 128 -16.59 -25.24 -11.97
C PRO A 128 -16.24 -25.55 -10.51
N GLY A 129 -15.56 -26.68 -10.26
CA GLY A 129 -15.07 -27.06 -8.93
C GLY A 129 -13.93 -26.16 -8.45
N ALA A 130 -12.96 -25.85 -9.32
CA ALA A 130 -11.87 -24.92 -9.00
C ALA A 130 -12.40 -23.52 -8.68
N LEU A 131 -13.35 -23.01 -9.48
CA LEU A 131 -14.00 -21.73 -9.21
C LEU A 131 -14.75 -21.73 -7.88
N ARG A 132 -15.36 -22.85 -7.49
CA ARG A 132 -16.01 -22.98 -6.18
C ARG A 132 -14.99 -22.93 -5.05
N HIS A 133 -13.88 -23.67 -5.15
CA HIS A 133 -12.81 -23.62 -4.13
C HIS A 133 -12.23 -22.21 -3.96
N LEU A 134 -11.98 -21.49 -5.06
CA LEU A 134 -11.53 -20.10 -4.99
C LEU A 134 -12.52 -19.17 -4.26
N ARG A 135 -13.84 -19.42 -4.40
CA ARG A 135 -14.88 -18.62 -3.74
C ARG A 135 -15.04 -18.93 -2.26
N GLU A 136 -14.95 -20.20 -1.89
CA GLU A 136 -15.13 -20.67 -0.50
C GLU A 136 -13.90 -20.39 0.37
N GLY A 137 -12.73 -20.27 -0.26
CA GLY A 137 -11.45 -20.07 0.39
C GLY A 137 -10.50 -21.25 0.13
N VAL A 138 -9.22 -20.95 0.00
CA VAL A 138 -8.17 -21.90 -0.37
C VAL A 138 -7.20 -22.06 0.80
N GLN A 139 -6.86 -23.30 1.15
CA GLN A 139 -5.84 -23.56 2.16
C GLN A 139 -4.46 -23.26 1.58
N LEU A 140 -3.77 -22.26 2.14
CA LEU A 140 -2.38 -21.92 1.81
C LEU A 140 -1.47 -22.19 3.02
N ASP A 141 -0.15 -22.08 2.84
CA ASP A 141 0.86 -22.33 3.88
C ASP A 141 0.68 -21.45 5.13
N ASP A 142 0.23 -20.20 4.94
CA ASP A 142 -0.06 -19.22 6.00
C ASP A 142 -1.53 -19.23 6.45
N GLY A 143 -2.29 -20.30 6.12
CA GLY A 143 -3.67 -20.52 6.58
C GLY A 143 -4.74 -20.48 5.48
N LEU A 144 -6.00 -20.74 5.85
CA LEU A 144 -7.16 -20.64 4.96
C LEU A 144 -7.41 -19.19 4.56
N THR A 145 -7.63 -18.92 3.27
CA THR A 145 -8.03 -17.58 2.79
C THR A 145 -9.48 -17.27 3.17
N ALA A 146 -9.81 -16.00 3.26
CA ALA A 146 -11.21 -15.57 3.33
C ALA A 146 -11.94 -15.92 2.01
N PRO A 147 -13.29 -15.99 2.05
CA PRO A 147 -14.09 -16.12 0.84
C PRO A 147 -13.81 -14.98 -0.15
N ALA A 148 -13.85 -15.31 -1.45
CA ALA A 148 -13.60 -14.37 -2.53
C ALA A 148 -14.76 -14.33 -3.53
N VAL A 149 -14.93 -13.20 -4.21
CA VAL A 149 -15.85 -13.12 -5.36
C VAL A 149 -15.06 -13.47 -6.61
N VAL A 150 -15.39 -14.60 -7.23
CA VAL A 150 -14.67 -15.10 -8.41
C VAL A 150 -15.62 -15.36 -9.57
N GLY A 151 -15.29 -14.80 -10.74
CA GLY A 151 -16.00 -15.01 -11.99
C GLY A 151 -15.03 -15.13 -13.17
N ALA A 152 -15.50 -15.70 -14.27
CA ALA A 152 -14.77 -15.63 -15.52
C ALA A 152 -15.01 -14.26 -16.17
N ALA A 153 -13.94 -13.55 -16.51
CA ALA A 153 -14.02 -12.32 -17.30
C ALA A 153 -13.97 -12.63 -18.81
N SER A 154 -13.11 -13.58 -19.19
CA SER A 154 -13.00 -14.15 -20.54
C SER A 154 -12.36 -15.54 -20.45
N ALA A 155 -12.17 -16.21 -21.60
CA ALA A 155 -11.45 -17.49 -21.62
C ALA A 155 -10.02 -17.30 -21.09
N GLY A 156 -9.65 -18.07 -20.05
CA GLY A 156 -8.34 -17.96 -19.40
C GLY A 156 -8.15 -16.75 -18.50
N VAL A 157 -9.18 -15.93 -18.25
CA VAL A 157 -9.07 -14.75 -17.37
C VAL A 157 -10.14 -14.77 -16.30
N LEU A 158 -9.69 -14.75 -15.04
CA LEU A 158 -10.56 -14.68 -13.87
C LEU A 158 -10.61 -13.26 -13.32
N ARG A 159 -11.83 -12.79 -13.01
CA ARG A 159 -12.06 -11.65 -12.12
C ARG A 159 -12.12 -12.17 -10.70
N ILE A 160 -11.22 -11.70 -9.84
CA ILE A 160 -11.11 -12.11 -8.44
C ILE A 160 -11.17 -10.86 -7.56
N VAL A 161 -12.11 -10.82 -6.61
CA VAL A 161 -12.20 -9.77 -5.60
C VAL A 161 -11.93 -10.37 -4.23
N ILE A 162 -10.91 -9.84 -3.56
CA ILE A 162 -10.53 -10.19 -2.18
C ILE A 162 -10.44 -8.94 -1.31
N HIS A 163 -10.67 -9.09 -0.02
CA HIS A 163 -10.53 -8.00 0.96
C HIS A 163 -9.27 -8.11 1.82
N GLU A 164 -8.49 -9.18 1.63
CA GLU A 164 -7.19 -9.40 2.27
C GLU A 164 -6.04 -9.17 1.27
N GLY A 165 -4.81 -9.09 1.80
CA GLY A 165 -3.61 -8.75 1.03
C GLY A 165 -2.40 -9.55 1.46
N ARG A 166 -2.51 -10.88 1.52
CA ARG A 166 -1.38 -11.76 1.85
C ARG A 166 -0.35 -11.75 0.70
N ASN A 167 0.90 -12.09 1.01
CA ASN A 167 1.97 -12.12 0.01
C ASN A 167 1.56 -12.98 -1.20
N ARG A 168 1.59 -12.41 -2.42
CA ARG A 168 1.28 -13.11 -3.68
C ARG A 168 -0.05 -13.87 -3.68
N GLN A 169 -1.04 -13.42 -2.91
CA GLN A 169 -2.21 -14.23 -2.56
C GLN A 169 -2.99 -14.74 -3.77
N VAL A 170 -3.37 -13.88 -4.72
CA VAL A 170 -4.16 -14.27 -5.90
C VAL A 170 -3.46 -15.37 -6.70
N ARG A 171 -2.15 -15.24 -6.88
CA ARG A 171 -1.33 -16.24 -7.57
C ARG A 171 -1.35 -17.58 -6.85
N ARG A 172 -1.10 -17.58 -5.54
CA ARG A 172 -1.10 -18.80 -4.72
C ARG A 172 -2.47 -19.46 -4.67
N MET A 173 -3.55 -18.68 -4.65
CA MET A 173 -4.91 -19.20 -4.75
C MET A 173 -5.14 -19.91 -6.08
N CYS A 174 -4.73 -19.30 -7.21
CA CYS A 174 -4.87 -19.90 -8.53
C CYS A 174 -3.98 -21.15 -8.73
N GLU A 175 -2.77 -21.18 -8.18
CA GLU A 175 -1.85 -22.33 -8.28
C GLU A 175 -2.33 -23.56 -7.49
N ALA A 176 -3.18 -23.37 -6.48
CA ALA A 176 -3.64 -24.41 -5.57
C ALA A 176 -4.92 -25.14 -6.03
N VAL A 177 -5.52 -24.76 -7.17
CA VAL A 177 -6.82 -25.28 -7.65
C VAL A 177 -6.78 -25.85 -9.06
#